data_AF-A0A2D7MM59-F1
#
_entry.id   AF-A0A2D7MM59-F1
#
_cell.length_a   1.000
_cell.length_b   1.000
_cell.length_c   1.000
_cell.angle_alpha   90.00
_cell.angle_beta   90.00
_cell.angle_gamma   90.00
#
_symmetry.space_group_name_H-M   'P 1'
#
loop_
_entity.id
_entity.type
_entity.pdbx_description
1 polymer ?
#
loop_
_entity_poly.entity_id
_entity_poly.type
_entity_poly.pdbx_seq_one_letter_code
_entity_poly.pdbx_strand_id
1 'polypeptide(L)'
;MQHPSHRNASDIKPFEHGLWLILPAWARDMLILMRIDRPVGWWLLLLPGWIVMPVAARLYAVAPATLLWLMGLFWIGAIIMRGAGCIINDIWDRDIDPLVARTSTRPIADGRISVFTALIMLACLSGIGLAILMQLPLKAIITGMAALPLVVIYPLAKRFTGYPQIILGLTFAWGV
;
A
#
# COMPACT_ATOMS: atom_id res chain seq x y z
N MET A 1 13.73 18.74 -20.33
CA MET A 1 14.32 17.53 -20.97
C MET A 1 15.06 16.77 -19.88
N GLN A 2 14.53 15.64 -19.40
CA GLN A 2 15.17 14.84 -18.34
C GLN A 2 16.38 14.09 -18.93
N HIS A 3 17.54 14.18 -18.28
CA HIS A 3 18.78 13.51 -18.69
C HIS A 3 18.59 11.97 -18.70
N PRO A 4 19.11 11.22 -19.70
CA PRO A 4 18.91 9.77 -19.84
C PRO A 4 19.35 8.92 -18.64
N SER A 5 20.24 9.45 -17.78
CA SER A 5 20.76 8.77 -16.60
C SER A 5 19.74 8.56 -15.47
N HIS A 6 18.67 9.36 -15.40
CA HIS A 6 17.69 9.27 -14.31
C HIS A 6 16.68 8.12 -14.47
N ARG A 7 16.38 7.67 -15.69
CA ARG A 7 15.40 6.59 -15.91
C ARG A 7 15.89 5.22 -15.41
N ASN A 8 17.19 4.95 -15.47
CA ASN A 8 17.76 3.68 -15.00
C ASN A 8 17.85 3.57 -13.47
N ALA A 9 17.84 4.70 -12.76
CA ALA A 9 17.91 4.74 -11.30
C ALA A 9 16.54 4.65 -10.61
N SER A 10 15.45 4.72 -11.38
CA SER A 10 14.10 4.82 -10.83
C SER A 10 13.69 3.59 -10.03
N ASP A 11 13.04 3.81 -8.88
CA ASP A 11 12.35 2.73 -8.19
C ASP A 11 11.09 2.30 -8.94
N ILE A 12 10.45 3.18 -9.71
CA ILE A 12 9.25 2.90 -10.51
C ILE A 12 9.57 2.76 -11.99
N LYS A 13 9.35 1.55 -12.52
CA LYS A 13 9.45 1.29 -13.95
C LYS A 13 8.07 1.35 -14.59
N PRO A 14 7.89 2.02 -15.75
CA PRO A 14 6.67 1.93 -16.52
C PRO A 14 6.35 0.48 -16.89
N PHE A 15 5.08 0.17 -17.16
CA PHE A 15 4.71 -1.13 -17.72
C PHE A 15 5.32 -1.28 -19.13
N GLU A 16 6.36 -2.10 -19.25
CA GLU A 16 7.02 -2.34 -20.54
C GLU A 16 6.40 -3.51 -21.31
N HIS A 17 5.71 -4.44 -20.62
CA HIS A 17 5.16 -5.66 -21.21
C HIS A 17 3.85 -6.10 -20.51
N GLY A 18 3.07 -6.95 -21.19
CA GLY A 18 1.91 -7.65 -20.60
C GLY A 18 0.56 -6.94 -20.78
N LEU A 19 -0.45 -7.44 -20.07
CA LEU A 19 -1.85 -6.99 -20.18
C LEU A 19 -2.06 -5.52 -19.77
N TRP A 20 -1.12 -4.94 -19.03
CA TRP A 20 -1.14 -3.54 -18.63
C TRP A 20 -1.14 -2.57 -19.82
N LEU A 21 -0.55 -2.97 -20.95
CA LEU A 21 -0.49 -2.13 -22.15
C LEU A 21 -1.87 -1.90 -22.79
N ILE A 22 -2.83 -2.78 -22.51
CA ILE A 22 -4.23 -2.67 -22.98
C ILE A 22 -4.96 -1.53 -22.25
N LEU A 23 -4.51 -1.18 -21.04
CA LEU A 23 -5.13 -0.13 -20.25
C LEU A 23 -4.76 1.26 -20.78
N PRO A 24 -5.69 2.23 -20.70
CA PRO A 24 -5.40 3.62 -21.04
C PRO A 24 -4.35 4.21 -20.09
N ALA A 25 -3.61 5.23 -20.55
CA ALA A 25 -2.47 5.79 -19.82
C ALA A 25 -2.81 6.22 -18.38
N TRP A 26 -3.96 6.89 -18.20
CA TRP A 26 -4.42 7.33 -16.88
C TRP A 26 -4.62 6.17 -15.89
N ALA A 27 -5.15 5.03 -16.35
CA ALA A 27 -5.36 3.86 -15.51
C ALA A 27 -4.02 3.20 -15.14
N ARG A 28 -3.07 3.16 -16.08
CA ARG A 28 -1.72 2.66 -15.79
C ARG A 28 -1.02 3.49 -14.73
N ASP A 29 -1.06 4.81 -14.83
CA ASP A 29 -0.44 5.70 -13.84
C ASP A 29 -1.08 5.54 -12.45
N MET A 30 -2.40 5.32 -12.38
CA MET A 30 -3.09 5.03 -11.11
C MET A 30 -2.64 3.70 -10.50
N LEU A 31 -2.52 2.64 -11.30
CA LEU A 31 -2.06 1.33 -10.82
C LEU A 31 -0.59 1.38 -10.36
N ILE A 32 0.25 2.13 -11.07
CA ILE A 32 1.64 2.39 -10.70
C ILE A 32 1.71 3.18 -9.39
N LEU A 33 0.85 4.20 -9.21
CA LEU A 33 0.78 4.98 -7.97
C LEU A 33 0.43 4.10 -6.76
N MET A 34 -0.46 3.11 -6.96
CA MET A 34 -0.79 2.10 -5.94
C MET A 34 0.31 1.04 -5.75
N ARG A 35 1.36 1.03 -6.59
CA ARG A 35 2.39 -0.01 -6.67
C ARG A 35 1.81 -1.42 -6.89
N ILE A 36 0.74 -1.53 -7.67
CA ILE A 36 0.13 -2.83 -8.01
C ILE A 36 1.08 -3.69 -8.85
N ASP A 37 1.95 -3.06 -9.64
CA ASP A 37 3.04 -3.69 -10.39
C ASP A 37 4.05 -4.44 -9.51
N ARG A 38 4.12 -4.12 -8.20
CA ARG A 38 5.11 -4.66 -7.27
C ARG A 38 4.46 -5.41 -6.11
N PRO A 39 4.23 -6.72 -6.29
CA PRO A 39 3.40 -7.49 -5.37
C PRO A 39 4.00 -7.67 -3.99
N VAL A 40 5.32 -7.61 -3.88
CA VAL A 40 6.08 -7.71 -2.62
C VAL A 40 5.48 -6.84 -1.52
N GLY A 41 5.08 -5.61 -1.86
CA GLY A 41 4.59 -4.65 -0.87
C GLY A 41 3.29 -5.04 -0.18
N TRP A 42 2.36 -5.67 -0.92
CA TRP A 42 1.10 -6.17 -0.37
C TRP A 42 1.18 -7.64 0.04
N TRP A 43 2.12 -8.43 -0.49
CA TRP A 43 2.48 -9.75 0.06
C TRP A 43 2.98 -9.67 1.50
N LEU A 44 3.79 -8.66 1.83
CA LEU A 44 4.27 -8.44 3.20
C LEU A 44 3.14 -8.20 4.20
N LEU A 45 2.02 -7.60 3.77
CA LEU A 45 0.83 -7.42 4.62
C LEU A 45 -0.04 -8.69 4.64
N LEU A 46 -0.12 -9.39 3.51
CA LEU A 46 -1.04 -10.50 3.29
C LEU A 46 -0.55 -11.82 3.89
N LEU A 47 0.66 -12.24 3.51
CA LEU A 47 1.14 -13.60 3.71
C LEU A 47 1.22 -13.98 5.20
N PRO A 48 1.73 -13.12 6.10
CA PRO A 48 1.76 -13.48 7.52
C PRO A 48 0.36 -13.80 8.09
N GLY A 49 -0.64 -12.95 7.79
CA GLY A 49 -2.02 -13.21 8.20
C GLY A 49 -2.60 -14.47 7.55
N TRP A 50 -2.36 -14.68 6.26
CA TRP A 50 -2.84 -15.87 5.54
C TRP A 50 -2.23 -17.19 6.05
N ILE A 51 -1.02 -17.16 6.59
CA ILE A 51 -0.39 -18.34 7.20
C ILE A 51 -1.04 -18.65 8.55
N VAL A 52 -1.36 -17.64 9.36
CA VAL A 52 -1.92 -17.81 10.71
C VAL A 52 -3.43 -18.08 10.71
N MET A 53 -4.18 -17.50 9.76
CA MET A 53 -5.64 -17.59 9.70
C MET A 53 -6.18 -19.03 9.67
N PRO A 54 -5.66 -19.98 8.85
CA PRO A 54 -6.14 -21.36 8.86
C PRO A 54 -5.92 -22.07 10.20
N VAL A 55 -4.80 -21.78 10.89
CA VAL A 55 -4.51 -22.31 12.23
C VAL A 55 -5.52 -21.78 13.23
N ALA A 56 -5.75 -20.47 13.24
CA ALA A 56 -6.77 -19.84 14.09
C ALA A 56 -8.18 -20.36 13.80
N ALA A 57 -8.54 -20.51 12.52
CA ALA A 57 -9.84 -21.04 12.11
C ALA A 57 -10.10 -22.44 12.65
N ARG A 58 -9.07 -23.31 12.66
CA ARG A 58 -9.16 -24.64 13.28
C ARG A 58 -9.35 -24.56 14.79
N LEU A 59 -8.62 -23.67 15.48
CA LEU A 59 -8.71 -23.50 16.94
C LEU A 59 -10.08 -22.97 17.39
N TYR A 60 -10.69 -22.08 16.60
CA TYR A 60 -11.98 -21.46 16.91
C TYR A 60 -13.17 -22.11 16.18
N ALA A 61 -12.98 -23.29 15.56
CA ALA A 61 -14.00 -24.02 14.81
C ALA A 61 -14.76 -23.15 13.76
N VAL A 62 -14.03 -22.27 13.07
CA VAL A 62 -14.58 -21.39 12.03
C VAL A 62 -14.91 -22.23 10.79
N ALA A 63 -16.11 -22.04 10.24
CA ALA A 63 -16.54 -22.73 9.03
C ALA A 63 -15.61 -22.42 7.83
N PRO A 64 -15.30 -23.40 6.96
CA PRO A 64 -14.40 -23.18 5.82
C PRO A 64 -14.84 -22.04 4.90
N ALA A 65 -16.15 -21.88 4.66
CA ALA A 65 -16.68 -20.80 3.84
C ALA A 65 -16.39 -19.40 4.45
N THR A 66 -16.51 -19.27 5.78
CA THR A 66 -16.18 -18.03 6.49
C THR A 66 -14.68 -17.74 6.44
N LEU A 67 -13.84 -18.76 6.58
CA LEU A 67 -12.39 -18.59 6.43
C LEU A 67 -12.03 -18.08 5.02
N LEU A 68 -12.57 -18.70 3.97
CA LEU A 68 -12.31 -18.26 2.59
C LEU A 68 -12.79 -16.82 2.34
N TRP A 69 -13.95 -16.46 2.88
CA TRP A 69 -14.47 -15.10 2.83
C TRP A 69 -13.51 -14.10 3.50
N LEU A 70 -13.07 -14.38 4.73
CA LEU A 70 -12.14 -13.53 5.47
C LEU A 70 -10.77 -13.43 4.77
N MET A 71 -10.26 -14.54 4.23
CA MET A 71 -9.01 -14.53 3.46
C MET A 71 -9.13 -13.66 2.19
N GLY A 72 -10.27 -13.71 1.50
CA GLY A 72 -10.58 -12.84 0.37
C GLY A 72 -10.66 -11.37 0.75
N LEU A 73 -11.35 -11.04 1.85
CA LEU A 73 -11.39 -9.68 2.39
C LEU A 73 -9.98 -9.18 2.75
N PHE A 74 -9.15 -10.02 3.37
CA PHE A 74 -7.78 -9.67 3.73
C PHE A 74 -6.89 -9.46 2.51
N TRP A 75 -7.08 -10.23 1.44
CA TRP A 75 -6.38 -10.05 0.17
C TRP A 75 -6.69 -8.71 -0.49
N ILE A 76 -7.98 -8.40 -0.63
CA ILE A 76 -8.42 -7.12 -1.18
C ILE A 76 -7.95 -5.97 -0.28
N GLY A 77 -8.11 -6.13 1.04
CA GLY A 77 -7.67 -5.16 2.04
C GLY A 77 -6.16 -4.89 1.97
N ALA A 78 -5.33 -5.91 1.84
CA ALA A 78 -3.87 -5.76 1.76
C ALA A 78 -3.46 -4.96 0.51
N ILE A 79 -4.06 -5.23 -0.65
CA ILE A 79 -3.78 -4.50 -1.90
C ILE A 79 -4.23 -3.03 -1.76
N ILE A 80 -5.45 -2.81 -1.30
CA ILE A 80 -6.06 -1.47 -1.19
C ILE A 80 -5.31 -0.62 -0.16
N MET A 81 -5.05 -1.15 1.03
CA MET A 81 -4.37 -0.42 2.10
C MET A 81 -2.89 -0.18 1.79
N ARG A 82 -2.23 -1.12 1.09
CA ARG A 82 -0.90 -0.85 0.54
C ARG A 82 -0.96 0.32 -0.45
N GLY A 83 -1.90 0.29 -1.38
CA GLY A 83 -2.10 1.36 -2.36
C GLY A 83 -2.38 2.72 -1.70
N ALA A 84 -3.25 2.76 -0.69
CA ALA A 84 -3.55 3.97 0.07
C ALA A 84 -2.31 4.51 0.80
N GLY A 85 -1.58 3.65 1.52
CA GLY A 85 -0.32 4.01 2.17
C GLY A 85 0.73 4.52 1.19
N CYS A 86 0.73 3.98 -0.02
CA CYS A 86 1.59 4.39 -1.11
C CYS A 86 1.26 5.80 -1.62
N ILE A 87 -0.03 6.09 -1.83
CA ILE A 87 -0.49 7.40 -2.30
C ILE A 87 -0.18 8.49 -1.26
N ILE A 88 -0.50 8.27 0.01
CA ILE A 88 -0.27 9.29 1.04
C ILE A 88 1.22 9.57 1.22
N ASN A 89 2.08 8.55 1.13
CA ASN A 89 3.53 8.72 1.16
C ASN A 89 4.02 9.59 -0.01
N ASP A 90 3.55 9.35 -1.23
CA ASP A 90 3.94 10.13 -2.41
C ASP A 90 3.39 11.56 -2.34
N ILE A 91 2.22 11.79 -1.72
CA ILE A 91 1.69 13.14 -1.45
C ILE A 91 2.58 13.88 -0.46
N TRP A 92 3.03 13.23 0.62
CA TRP A 92 3.89 13.85 1.64
C TRP A 92 5.31 14.10 1.15
N ASP A 93 5.82 13.25 0.26
CA ASP A 93 7.15 13.33 -0.30
C ASP A 93 7.18 14.13 -1.63
N ARG A 94 6.07 14.74 -2.07
CA ARG A 94 5.90 15.40 -3.39
C ARG A 94 6.93 16.49 -3.72
N ASP A 95 7.44 17.18 -2.70
CA ASP A 95 8.40 18.29 -2.87
C ASP A 95 9.85 17.77 -2.86
N ILE A 96 10.07 16.55 -2.34
CA ILE A 96 11.38 15.91 -2.17
C ILE A 96 11.65 14.92 -3.30
N ASP A 97 10.64 14.14 -3.70
CA ASP A 97 10.75 13.09 -4.71
C ASP A 97 11.30 13.59 -6.06
N PRO A 98 10.91 14.78 -6.59
CA PRO A 98 11.49 15.31 -7.82
C PRO A 98 13.01 15.55 -7.75
N LEU A 99 13.55 15.77 -6.55
CA LEU A 99 14.96 16.07 -6.31
C LEU A 99 15.82 14.80 -6.20
N VAL A 100 15.21 13.62 -6.13
CA VAL A 100 15.90 12.34 -5.92
C VAL A 100 15.79 11.49 -7.18
N ALA A 101 16.94 11.16 -7.79
CA ALA A 101 16.99 10.41 -9.05
C ALA A 101 16.17 9.10 -9.05
N ARG A 102 16.08 8.44 -7.90
CA ARG A 102 15.31 7.21 -7.72
C ARG A 102 13.81 7.42 -7.73
N THR A 103 13.30 8.56 -7.23
CA THR A 103 11.86 8.78 -7.02
C THR A 103 11.28 9.88 -7.90
N SER A 104 12.11 10.55 -8.70
CA SER A 104 11.72 11.65 -9.57
C SER A 104 10.72 11.28 -10.68
N THR A 105 10.59 9.99 -11.00
CA THR A 105 9.65 9.52 -12.04
C THR A 105 8.32 9.00 -11.48
N ARG A 106 8.10 9.09 -10.17
CA ARG A 106 6.83 8.72 -9.54
C ARG A 106 5.69 9.56 -10.13
N PRO A 107 4.45 9.02 -10.25
CA PRO A 107 3.37 9.70 -10.97
C PRO A 107 3.04 11.12 -10.44
N ILE A 108 3.11 11.34 -9.14
CA ILE A 108 2.89 12.67 -8.53
C ILE A 108 4.10 13.58 -8.76
N ALA A 109 5.32 13.08 -8.54
CA ALA A 109 6.56 13.84 -8.70
C ALA A 109 6.83 14.28 -10.15
N ASP A 110 6.48 13.42 -11.11
CA ASP A 110 6.60 13.69 -12.56
C ASP A 110 5.38 14.46 -13.13
N GLY A 111 4.41 14.82 -12.29
CA GLY A 111 3.24 15.60 -12.66
C GLY A 111 2.18 14.87 -13.50
N ARG A 112 2.32 13.55 -13.70
CA ARG A 112 1.33 12.71 -14.43
C ARG A 112 0.00 12.58 -13.70
N ILE A 113 0.03 12.64 -12.37
CA ILE A 113 -1.16 12.64 -11.51
C ILE A 113 -1.15 13.87 -10.61
N SER A 114 -2.25 14.64 -10.64
CA SER A 114 -2.41 15.78 -9.74
C SER A 114 -2.61 15.33 -8.28
N VAL A 115 -2.17 16.16 -7.33
CA VAL A 115 -2.39 15.88 -5.88
C VAL A 115 -3.89 15.75 -5.56
N PHE A 116 -4.74 16.54 -6.22
CA PHE A 116 -6.19 16.46 -6.02
C PHE A 116 -6.75 15.09 -6.47
N THR A 117 -6.34 14.61 -7.64
CA THR A 117 -6.69 13.26 -8.13
C THR A 117 -6.19 12.18 -7.18
N ALA A 118 -4.96 12.31 -6.67
CA ALA A 118 -4.39 11.39 -5.70
C ALA A 118 -5.18 11.37 -4.39
N LEU A 119 -5.65 12.53 -3.90
CA LEU A 119 -6.50 12.63 -2.71
C LEU A 119 -7.87 11.97 -2.89
N ILE A 120 -8.51 12.14 -4.05
CA ILE A 120 -9.76 11.42 -4.36
C ILE A 120 -9.52 9.91 -4.33
N MET A 121 -8.44 9.45 -4.97
CA MET A 121 -8.11 8.03 -5.01
C MET A 121 -7.81 7.48 -3.60
N LEU A 122 -7.08 8.24 -2.78
CA LEU A 122 -6.85 7.92 -1.38
C LEU A 122 -8.16 7.80 -0.60
N ALA A 123 -9.10 8.73 -0.78
CA ALA A 123 -10.41 8.70 -0.14
C ALA A 123 -11.23 7.48 -0.57
N CYS A 124 -11.27 7.17 -1.87
CA CYS A 124 -11.96 5.98 -2.39
C CYS A 124 -11.37 4.68 -1.81
N LEU A 125 -10.05 4.51 -1.85
CA LEU A 125 -9.38 3.33 -1.30
C LEU A 125 -9.59 3.22 0.21
N SER A 126 -9.51 4.34 0.93
CA SER A 126 -9.77 4.37 2.38
C SER A 126 -11.23 4.02 2.69
N GLY A 127 -12.18 4.47 1.86
CA GLY A 127 -13.59 4.10 1.96
C GLY A 127 -13.82 2.60 1.76
N ILE A 128 -13.17 1.99 0.76
CA ILE A 128 -13.24 0.52 0.57
C ILE A 128 -12.57 -0.21 1.74
N GLY A 129 -11.41 0.26 2.19
CA GLY A 129 -10.73 -0.28 3.37
C GLY A 129 -11.61 -0.21 4.63
N LEU A 130 -12.32 0.89 4.83
CA LEU A 130 -13.27 1.06 5.92
C LEU A 130 -14.47 0.12 5.79
N ALA A 131 -15.02 -0.05 4.58
CA ALA A 131 -16.10 -0.99 4.32
C ALA A 131 -15.69 -2.45 4.60
N ILE A 132 -14.44 -2.82 4.31
CA ILE A 132 -13.88 -4.12 4.69
C ILE A 132 -13.72 -4.22 6.21
N LEU A 133 -13.18 -3.18 6.85
CA LEU A 133 -12.97 -3.15 8.31
C LEU A 133 -14.28 -3.33 9.08
N MET A 134 -15.38 -2.72 8.61
CA MET A 134 -16.70 -2.82 9.25
C MET A 134 -17.35 -4.20 9.13
N GLN A 135 -16.83 -5.08 8.27
CA GLN A 135 -17.27 -6.48 8.18
C GLN A 135 -16.53 -7.40 9.18
N LEU A 136 -15.50 -6.88 9.86
CA LEU A 136 -14.70 -7.64 10.81
C LEU A 136 -15.26 -7.53 12.24
N PRO A 137 -14.98 -8.50 13.11
CA PRO A 137 -15.40 -8.42 14.51
C PRO A 137 -14.73 -7.23 15.21
N LEU A 138 -15.41 -6.67 16.22
CA LEU A 138 -14.93 -5.50 16.97
C LEU A 138 -13.48 -5.64 17.47
N LYS A 139 -13.06 -6.83 17.87
CA LYS A 139 -11.67 -7.11 18.29
C LYS A 139 -10.67 -6.77 17.17
N ALA A 140 -10.95 -7.19 15.94
CA ALA A 140 -10.09 -6.89 14.80
C ALA A 140 -10.08 -5.39 14.47
N ILE A 141 -11.22 -4.70 14.64
CA ILE A 141 -11.30 -3.24 14.46
C ILE A 141 -10.41 -2.52 15.49
N ILE A 142 -10.52 -2.89 16.77
CA ILE A 142 -9.70 -2.31 17.85
C ILE A 142 -8.22 -2.57 17.59
N THR A 143 -7.85 -3.81 17.25
CA THR A 143 -6.46 -4.15 16.90
C THR A 143 -5.98 -3.32 15.71
N GLY A 144 -6.78 -3.16 14.66
CA GLY A 144 -6.44 -2.32 13.51
C GLY A 144 -6.24 -0.85 13.88
N MET A 145 -7.12 -0.29 14.72
CA MET A 145 -6.99 1.09 15.21
C MET A 145 -5.73 1.28 16.06
N ALA A 146 -5.34 0.28 16.83
CA ALA A 146 -4.12 0.33 17.64
C ALA A 146 -2.83 0.37 16.80
N ALA A 147 -2.90 0.08 15.49
CA ALA A 147 -1.78 0.26 14.56
C ALA A 147 -1.55 1.72 14.15
N LEU A 148 -2.56 2.60 14.27
CA LEU A 148 -2.51 3.98 13.78
C LEU A 148 -1.32 4.80 14.31
N PRO A 149 -0.92 4.70 15.59
CA PRO A 149 0.28 5.36 16.08
C PRO A 149 1.53 4.97 15.27
N LEU A 150 1.73 3.68 14.96
CA LEU A 150 2.90 3.23 14.17
C LEU A 150 2.86 3.80 12.74
N VAL A 151 1.67 3.84 12.13
CA VAL A 151 1.47 4.42 10.79
C VAL A 151 1.84 5.90 10.77
N VAL A 152 1.47 6.67 11.80
CA VAL A 152 1.79 8.09 11.92
C VAL A 152 3.26 8.33 12.28
N ILE A 153 3.84 7.48 13.13
CA ILE A 153 5.22 7.61 13.57
C ILE A 153 6.20 7.28 12.43
N TYR A 154 5.88 6.32 11.54
CA TYR A 154 6.79 5.89 10.49
C TYR A 154 7.34 7.05 9.62
N PRO A 155 6.52 7.97 9.07
CA PRO A 155 7.05 9.09 8.31
C PRO A 155 7.86 10.09 9.14
N LEU A 156 7.53 10.28 10.42
CA LEU A 156 8.32 11.10 11.33
C LEU A 156 9.69 10.48 11.57
N ALA A 157 9.75 9.16 11.72
CA ALA A 157 11.00 8.44 11.90
C ALA A 157 11.92 8.54 10.67
N LYS A 158 11.37 8.63 9.45
CA LYS A 158 12.17 8.94 8.25
C LYS A 158 12.90 10.29 8.36
N ARG A 159 12.35 11.24 9.12
CA ARG A 159 12.87 12.62 9.22
C ARG A 159 13.82 12.80 10.40
N PHE A 160 13.61 12.08 11.50
CA PHE A 160 14.33 12.31 12.75
C PHE A 160 15.22 11.15 13.21
N THR A 161 15.16 9.99 12.56
CA THR A 161 15.91 8.80 12.99
C THR A 161 16.70 8.16 11.85
N GLY A 162 17.79 7.47 12.18
CA GLY A 162 18.53 6.62 11.22
C GLY A 162 17.91 5.24 11.00
N TYR A 163 16.83 4.91 11.71
CA TYR A 163 16.26 3.55 11.76
C TYR A 163 14.76 3.47 11.45
N PRO A 164 14.23 4.16 10.41
CA PRO A 164 12.79 4.11 10.08
C PRO A 164 12.30 2.70 9.74
N GLN A 165 13.22 1.79 9.37
CA GLN A 165 12.94 0.40 9.05
C GLN A 165 12.41 -0.41 10.25
N ILE A 166 12.81 -0.06 11.47
CA ILE A 166 12.30 -0.74 12.68
C ILE A 166 10.80 -0.48 12.80
N ILE A 167 10.39 0.78 12.67
CA ILE A 167 8.98 1.17 12.76
C ILE A 167 8.20 0.61 11.58
N LEU A 168 8.78 0.63 10.38
CA LEU A 168 8.18 0.01 9.22
C LEU A 168 7.94 -1.50 9.43
N GLY A 169 8.92 -2.22 9.97
CA GLY A 169 8.80 -3.65 10.29
C GLY A 169 7.70 -3.91 11.31
N LEU A 170 7.61 -3.11 12.37
CA LEU A 170 6.52 -3.19 13.36
C LEU A 170 5.15 -2.95 12.71
N THR A 171 5.04 -1.97 11.81
CA THR A 171 3.80 -1.68 11.09
C THR A 171 3.37 -2.84 10.19
N PHE A 172 4.29 -3.50 9.48
CA PHE A 172 3.96 -4.68 8.66
C PHE A 172 3.62 -5.92 9.50
N ALA A 173 4.26 -6.08 10.66
CA ALA A 173 4.04 -7.23 11.53
C ALA A 173 2.81 -7.11 12.44
N TRP A 174 2.20 -5.92 12.56
CA TRP A 174 1.12 -5.64 13.52
C TRP A 174 -0.09 -6.58 13.43
N GLY A 175 -0.38 -7.07 12.23
CA GLY A 175 -1.54 -7.95 11.98
C GLY A 175 -1.33 -9.42 12.34
N VAL A 176 -0.18 -9.78 12.93
CA VAL A 176 0.22 -11.14 13.32
C VAL A 176 0.22 -11.26 14.84
#